data_AF-A0A817RPH9-F1
#
_entry.id   AF-A0A817RPH9-F1
#
_cell.length_a   1.000
_cell.length_b   1.000
_cell.length_c   1.000
_cell.angle_alpha   90.00
_cell.angle_beta   90.00
_cell.angle_gamma   90.00
#
_symmetry.space_group_name_H-M   'P 1'
#
loop_
_entity.id
_entity.type
_entity.pdbx_description
1 polymer ?
#
loop_
_entity_poly.entity_id
_entity_poly.type
_entity_poly.pdbx_seq_one_letter_code
_entity_poly.pdbx_strand_id
1 'polypeptide(L)'
;MNDHTIDHQKQTVTKEEENLKYLPFNIQWLDSSYQQTCLPDSPWQKILDELEPALANTARQQFNNPERRQILIELLGKLFQWKLFRSEPDTPHILLPPVMPEEHRRKLENEAKSWLQIQTHKSALEIGAAVTEDEDINHLSNDMKNFLEYTYQIVRKSLERYLYQVQQRESLKQEEEKLQEINKKKHQDELTGGTKLRSILRDTKTNSKKLPMIDGLYEI
;
A
#
# COMPACT_ATOMS: atom_id res chain seq x y z
N MET A 1 -6.09 -44.21 -9.60
CA MET A 1 -6.67 -43.95 -8.27
C MET A 1 -5.60 -43.21 -7.47
N ASN A 2 -5.29 -41.98 -7.85
CA ASN A 2 -5.96 -40.70 -7.57
C ASN A 2 -5.42 -40.06 -6.30
N ASP A 3 -4.49 -39.13 -6.54
CA ASP A 3 -4.36 -37.79 -5.95
C ASP A 3 -4.90 -37.59 -4.54
N HIS A 4 -3.98 -37.48 -3.58
CA HIS A 4 -4.13 -36.63 -2.40
C HIS A 4 -2.89 -35.73 -2.30
N THR A 5 -2.92 -34.64 -3.03
CA THR A 5 -2.09 -33.46 -2.76
C THR A 5 -2.92 -32.25 -3.14
N ILE A 6 -2.76 -31.16 -2.38
CA ILE A 6 -3.45 -29.86 -2.49
C ILE A 6 -4.61 -29.72 -1.51
N ASP A 7 -4.32 -29.31 -0.27
CA ASP A 7 -5.22 -28.43 0.50
C ASP A 7 -4.51 -27.69 1.66
N HIS A 8 -3.29 -27.20 1.43
CA HIS A 8 -2.59 -26.34 2.40
C HIS A 8 -2.28 -24.91 1.90
N GLN A 9 -2.87 -24.47 0.80
CA GLN A 9 -2.64 -23.12 0.26
C GLN A 9 -3.85 -22.18 0.27
N LYS A 10 -4.98 -22.55 0.87
CA LYS A 10 -6.17 -21.67 0.96
C LYS A 10 -6.36 -20.96 2.30
N GLN A 11 -5.46 -21.12 3.26
CA GLN A 11 -5.62 -20.55 4.62
C GLN A 11 -4.72 -19.34 4.93
N THR A 12 -3.85 -18.91 4.02
CA THR A 12 -2.99 -17.73 4.23
C THR A 12 -3.52 -16.44 3.61
N VAL A 13 -4.50 -16.51 2.70
CA VAL A 13 -4.95 -15.33 1.94
C VAL A 13 -5.96 -14.46 2.72
N THR A 14 -6.69 -15.01 3.69
CA THR A 14 -7.77 -14.28 4.37
C THR A 14 -7.33 -13.38 5.53
N LYS A 15 -6.11 -13.55 6.08
CA LYS A 15 -5.64 -12.70 7.19
C LYS A 15 -4.93 -11.42 6.74
N GLU A 16 -4.38 -11.37 5.53
CA GLU A 16 -3.77 -10.16 4.99
C GLU A 16 -4.82 -9.15 4.50
N GLU A 17 -5.98 -9.62 4.02
CA GLU A 17 -7.07 -8.77 3.52
C GLU A 17 -7.85 -8.04 4.62
N GLU A 18 -7.96 -8.59 5.83
CA GLU A 18 -8.63 -7.91 6.95
C GLU A 18 -7.79 -6.77 7.56
N ASN A 19 -6.45 -6.84 7.42
CA ASN A 19 -5.54 -5.80 7.90
C ASN A 19 -5.38 -4.63 6.89
N LEU A 20 -5.84 -4.80 5.65
CA LEU A 20 -5.80 -3.79 4.58
C LEU A 20 -6.90 -2.73 4.70
N LYS A 21 -7.86 -2.86 5.62
CA LYS A 21 -9.05 -2.00 5.68
C LYS A 21 -8.82 -0.59 6.27
N TYR A 22 -7.61 -0.29 6.75
CA TYR A 22 -7.29 0.99 7.38
C TYR A 22 -5.86 1.49 7.09
N LEU A 23 -5.38 1.31 5.87
CA LEU A 23 -4.12 1.95 5.47
C LEU A 23 -4.38 3.39 5.00
N PRO A 24 -3.55 4.36 5.42
CA PRO A 24 -3.84 5.78 5.25
C PRO A 24 -3.92 6.25 3.80
N PHE A 25 -3.22 5.59 2.87
CA PHE A 25 -3.10 6.06 1.49
C PHE A 25 -3.80 5.15 0.46
N ASN A 26 -4.16 3.92 0.82
CA ASN A 26 -4.70 2.91 -0.10
C ASN A 26 -3.80 2.68 -1.33
N ILE A 27 -2.50 2.90 -1.18
CA ILE A 27 -1.48 2.74 -2.23
C ILE A 27 -0.38 1.88 -1.62
N GLN A 28 -0.31 0.62 -2.05
CA GLN A 28 0.52 -0.41 -1.39
C GLN A 28 1.97 0.02 -1.12
N TRP A 29 2.65 0.65 -2.11
CA TRP A 29 4.05 1.06 -1.93
C TRP A 29 4.20 2.22 -0.94
N LEU A 30 3.20 3.11 -0.87
CA LEU A 30 3.21 4.28 0.00
C LEU A 30 2.81 3.88 1.43
N ASP A 31 1.83 3.00 1.58
CA ASP A 31 1.45 2.43 2.88
C ASP A 31 2.58 1.59 3.48
N SER A 32 3.31 0.83 2.65
CA SER A 32 4.52 0.12 3.10
C SER A 32 5.61 1.10 3.55
N SER A 33 5.76 2.23 2.86
CA SER A 33 6.71 3.28 3.26
C SER A 33 6.33 3.90 4.60
N TYR A 34 5.05 4.21 4.78
CA TYR A 34 4.52 4.73 6.04
C TYR A 34 4.77 3.75 7.20
N GLN A 35 4.48 2.46 7.01
CA GLN A 35 4.75 1.46 8.04
C GLN A 35 6.24 1.37 8.39
N GLN A 36 7.13 1.48 7.40
CA GLN A 36 8.57 1.51 7.64
C GLN A 36 9.00 2.72 8.47
N THR A 37 8.38 3.89 8.25
CA THR A 37 8.67 5.09 9.04
C THR A 37 8.23 4.99 10.50
N CYS A 38 7.33 4.06 10.82
CA CYS A 38 6.79 3.83 12.15
C CYS A 38 7.34 2.57 12.84
N LEU A 39 8.39 1.95 12.28
CA LEU A 39 9.01 0.77 12.91
C LEU A 39 9.67 1.14 14.26
N PRO A 40 9.81 0.16 15.17
CA PRO A 40 10.68 0.29 16.34
C PRO A 40 12.09 0.73 15.90
N ASP A 41 12.75 1.56 16.70
CA ASP A 41 14.07 2.15 16.43
C ASP A 41 14.12 3.21 15.30
N SER A 42 12.97 3.54 14.69
CA SER A 42 12.90 4.67 13.76
C SER A 42 13.05 6.02 14.49
N PRO A 43 13.49 7.09 13.79
CA PRO A 43 13.57 8.42 14.39
C PRO A 43 12.24 8.95 14.96
N TRP A 44 11.11 8.46 14.45
CA TRP A 44 9.78 8.76 14.98
C TRP A 44 9.65 8.42 16.47
N GLN A 45 10.30 7.34 16.92
CA GLN A 45 10.20 6.90 18.30
C GLN A 45 10.76 7.93 19.28
N LYS A 46 11.82 8.67 18.91
CA LYS A 46 12.37 9.73 19.76
C LYS A 46 11.39 10.88 19.95
N ILE A 47 10.74 11.28 18.86
CA ILE A 47 9.70 12.31 18.89
C ILE A 47 8.55 11.85 19.78
N LEU A 48 8.14 10.59 19.66
CA LEU A 48 7.10 9.99 20.49
C LEU A 48 7.52 9.94 21.97
N ASP A 49 8.75 9.56 22.26
CA ASP A 49 9.28 9.48 23.63
C ASP A 49 9.37 10.84 24.32
N GLU A 50 9.46 11.95 23.57
CA GLU A 50 9.38 13.32 24.11
C GLU A 50 7.92 13.81 24.22
N LEU A 51 7.09 13.50 23.22
CA LEU A 51 5.69 13.93 23.15
C LEU A 51 4.82 13.24 24.21
N GLU A 52 5.04 11.96 24.44
CA GLU A 52 4.24 11.14 25.36
C GLU A 52 4.30 11.66 26.82
N PRO A 53 5.48 11.91 27.43
CA PRO A 53 5.56 12.52 28.75
C PRO A 53 4.97 13.93 28.81
N ALA A 54 5.17 14.75 27.76
CA ALA A 54 4.61 16.09 27.69
C ALA A 54 3.08 16.02 27.76
N LEU A 55 2.45 15.22 26.89
CA LEU A 55 1.01 15.01 26.88
C LEU A 55 0.48 14.42 28.19
N ALA A 56 1.21 13.45 28.77
CA ALA A 56 0.83 12.84 30.04
C ALA A 56 0.83 13.87 31.19
N ASN A 57 1.81 14.75 31.25
CA ASN A 57 1.87 15.81 32.26
C ASN A 57 0.69 16.77 32.12
N THR A 58 0.31 17.16 30.90
CA THR A 58 -0.85 18.02 30.65
C THR A 58 -2.16 17.31 31.01
N ALA A 59 -2.28 16.01 30.71
CA ALA A 59 -3.43 15.20 31.08
C ALA A 59 -3.59 15.08 32.60
N ARG A 60 -2.51 14.90 33.36
CA ARG A 60 -2.55 14.83 34.84
C ARG A 60 -3.16 16.07 35.47
N GLN A 61 -3.00 17.25 34.87
CA GLN A 61 -3.63 18.48 35.38
C GLN A 61 -5.16 18.44 35.34
N GLN A 62 -5.74 17.60 34.49
CA GLN A 62 -7.19 17.40 34.38
C GLN A 62 -7.73 16.33 35.34
N PHE A 63 -6.86 15.64 36.09
CA PHE A 63 -7.25 14.49 36.91
C PHE A 63 -7.94 14.85 38.22
N ASN A 64 -8.08 16.15 38.51
CA ASN A 64 -8.90 16.66 39.61
C ASN A 64 -10.37 16.27 39.45
N ASN A 65 -10.85 16.09 38.22
CA ASN A 65 -12.19 15.56 37.95
C ASN A 65 -12.10 14.04 37.67
N PRO A 66 -12.72 13.17 38.48
CA PRO A 66 -12.61 11.72 38.33
C PRO A 66 -13.22 11.20 37.02
N GLU A 67 -14.36 11.76 36.58
CA GLU A 67 -15.00 11.40 35.32
C GLU A 67 -14.12 11.77 34.12
N ARG A 68 -13.56 12.98 34.16
CA ARG A 68 -12.63 13.45 33.13
C ARG A 68 -11.37 12.61 33.08
N ARG A 69 -10.79 12.28 34.24
CA ARG A 69 -9.63 11.39 34.37
C ARG A 69 -9.91 10.05 33.69
N GLN A 70 -11.01 9.40 34.03
CA GLN A 70 -11.32 8.07 33.52
C GLN A 70 -11.52 8.08 32.00
N ILE A 71 -12.23 9.09 31.45
CA ILE A 71 -12.39 9.22 29.99
C ILE A 71 -11.04 9.44 29.31
N LEU A 72 -10.17 10.30 29.86
CA LEU A 72 -8.85 10.53 29.28
C LEU A 72 -7.99 9.27 29.29
N ILE A 73 -8.04 8.48 30.37
CA ILE A 73 -7.34 7.19 30.46
C ILE A 73 -7.90 6.18 29.44
N GLU A 74 -9.23 6.09 29.29
CA GLU A 74 -9.86 5.23 28.27
C GLU A 74 -9.46 5.62 26.85
N LEU A 75 -9.43 6.93 26.55
CA LEU A 75 -9.09 7.46 25.22
C LEU A 75 -7.61 7.30 24.85
N LEU A 76 -6.70 7.50 25.80
CA LEU A 76 -5.26 7.31 25.59
C LEU A 76 -4.88 5.83 25.45
N GLY A 77 -5.73 4.94 25.97
CA GLY A 77 -5.60 3.50 25.81
C GLY A 77 -4.69 2.83 26.83
N LYS A 78 -4.82 1.50 26.89
CA LYS A 78 -4.22 0.67 27.95
C LYS A 78 -2.69 0.71 27.98
N LEU A 79 -2.04 0.79 26.82
CA LEU A 79 -0.58 0.85 26.73
C LEU A 79 -0.04 2.15 27.32
N PHE A 80 -0.68 3.27 27.00
CA PHE A 80 -0.31 4.59 27.53
C PHE A 80 -0.54 4.66 29.04
N GLN A 81 -1.66 4.12 29.52
CA GLN A 81 -1.96 3.99 30.95
C GLN A 81 -0.88 3.19 31.68
N TRP A 82 -0.48 2.04 31.14
CA TRP A 82 0.53 1.19 31.76
C TRP A 82 1.91 1.84 31.80
N LYS A 83 2.29 2.58 30.75
CA LYS A 83 3.59 3.27 30.65
C LYS A 83 3.66 4.51 31.55
N LEU A 84 2.64 5.37 31.56
CA LEU A 84 2.71 6.73 32.13
C LEU A 84 1.75 7.00 33.29
N PHE A 85 0.66 6.25 33.43
CA PHE A 85 -0.35 6.44 34.49
C PHE A 85 -0.44 5.25 35.46
N ARG A 86 0.65 4.51 35.64
CA ARG A 86 0.69 3.32 36.50
C ARG A 86 0.27 3.58 37.95
N SER A 87 0.47 4.80 38.44
CA SER A 87 0.11 5.23 39.79
C SER A 87 -1.34 5.71 39.94
N GLU A 88 -2.06 5.90 38.84
CA GLU A 88 -3.38 6.53 38.86
C GLU A 88 -4.49 5.50 39.13
N PRO A 89 -5.50 5.86 39.94
CA PRO A 89 -6.61 4.98 40.23
C PRO A 89 -7.49 4.79 38.98
N ASP A 90 -7.66 3.54 38.56
CA ASP A 90 -8.55 3.14 37.48
C ASP A 90 -9.95 2.84 38.04
N THR A 91 -10.91 3.70 37.73
CA THR A 91 -12.27 3.66 38.26
C THR A 91 -13.30 3.68 37.13
N PRO A 92 -13.39 2.62 36.29
CA PRO A 92 -14.24 2.61 35.09
C PRO A 92 -15.74 2.65 35.42
N HIS A 93 -16.12 2.21 36.62
CA HIS A 93 -17.51 2.14 37.08
C HIS A 93 -18.21 3.51 37.14
N ILE A 94 -17.46 4.61 37.27
CA ILE A 94 -18.04 5.97 37.31
C ILE A 94 -18.62 6.42 35.96
N LEU A 95 -18.18 5.79 34.86
CA LEU A 95 -18.64 6.10 33.51
C LEU A 95 -19.78 5.19 33.03
N LEU A 96 -20.13 4.17 33.83
CA LEU A 96 -21.14 3.19 33.46
C LEU A 96 -22.53 3.59 33.99
N PRO A 97 -23.62 3.27 33.27
CA PRO A 97 -24.96 3.40 33.80
C PRO A 97 -25.15 2.51 35.05
N PRO A 98 -25.89 2.94 36.08
CA PRO A 98 -26.74 4.14 36.16
C PRO A 98 -26.00 5.41 36.62
N VAL A 99 -24.71 5.33 36.95
CA VAL A 99 -23.93 6.46 37.50
C VAL A 99 -23.81 7.58 36.47
N MET A 100 -23.55 7.22 35.21
CA MET A 100 -23.48 8.17 34.10
C MET A 100 -24.44 7.75 32.97
N PRO A 101 -25.39 8.61 32.57
CA PRO A 101 -26.18 8.39 31.36
C PRO A 101 -25.29 8.38 30.11
N GLU A 102 -25.61 7.51 29.15
CA GLU A 102 -24.81 7.33 27.92
C GLU A 102 -24.68 8.63 27.10
N GLU A 103 -25.71 9.47 27.06
CA GLU A 103 -25.64 10.77 26.38
C GLU A 103 -24.63 11.71 27.04
N HIS A 104 -24.55 11.69 28.37
CA HIS A 104 -23.59 12.50 29.11
C HIS A 104 -22.17 12.00 28.86
N ARG A 105 -21.96 10.68 28.90
CA ARG A 105 -20.70 10.03 28.57
C ARG A 105 -20.21 10.45 27.18
N ARG A 106 -21.06 10.37 26.15
CA ARG A 106 -20.70 10.74 24.77
C ARG A 106 -20.30 12.21 24.64
N LYS A 107 -21.00 13.12 25.34
CA LYS A 107 -20.63 14.54 25.37
C LYS A 107 -19.24 14.74 25.99
N LEU A 108 -19.00 14.12 27.14
CA LEU A 108 -17.72 14.22 27.84
C LEU A 108 -16.58 13.57 27.04
N GLU A 109 -16.85 12.47 26.34
CA GLU A 109 -15.90 11.81 25.44
C GLU A 109 -15.52 12.70 24.25
N ASN A 110 -16.50 13.34 23.59
CA ASN A 110 -16.24 14.25 22.48
C ASN A 110 -15.43 15.48 22.92
N GLU A 111 -15.76 16.03 24.09
CA GLU A 111 -15.00 17.13 24.68
C GLU A 111 -13.57 16.69 25.04
N ALA A 112 -13.39 15.48 25.56
CA ALA A 112 -12.09 14.93 25.90
C ALA A 112 -11.24 14.65 24.65
N LYS A 113 -11.85 14.12 23.59
CA LYS A 113 -11.20 13.92 22.28
C LYS A 113 -10.72 15.23 21.68
N SER A 114 -11.59 16.24 21.62
CA SER A 114 -11.25 17.57 21.10
C SER A 114 -10.12 18.21 21.91
N TRP A 115 -10.22 18.14 23.24
CA TRP A 115 -9.18 18.65 24.12
C TRP A 115 -7.84 17.93 23.92
N LEU A 116 -7.83 16.58 23.85
CA LEU A 116 -6.62 15.80 23.59
C LEU A 116 -5.98 16.18 22.26
N GLN A 117 -6.76 16.33 21.18
CA GLN A 117 -6.23 16.75 19.89
C GLN A 117 -5.53 18.12 19.97
N ILE A 118 -6.15 19.08 20.66
CA ILE A 118 -5.57 20.41 20.87
C ILE A 118 -4.26 20.31 21.68
N GLN A 119 -4.24 19.52 22.76
CA GLN A 119 -3.04 19.38 23.58
C GLN A 119 -1.92 18.65 22.85
N THR A 120 -2.22 17.58 22.11
CA THR A 120 -1.24 16.87 21.29
C THR A 120 -0.60 17.82 20.28
N HIS A 121 -1.40 18.66 19.61
CA HIS A 121 -0.85 19.64 18.68
C HIS A 121 0.01 20.70 19.37
N LYS A 122 -0.44 21.24 20.52
CA LYS A 122 0.35 22.20 21.31
C LYS A 122 1.66 21.62 21.79
N SER A 123 1.64 20.43 22.38
CA SER A 123 2.85 19.75 22.82
C SER A 123 3.78 19.44 21.65
N ALA A 124 3.24 19.07 20.48
CA ALA A 124 4.04 18.88 19.27
C ALA A 124 4.72 20.17 18.80
N LEU A 125 4.05 21.32 18.88
CA LEU A 125 4.66 22.63 18.58
C LEU A 125 5.76 22.98 19.60
N GLU A 126 5.50 22.78 20.89
CA GLU A 126 6.45 23.10 21.97
C GLU A 126 7.76 22.31 21.87
N ILE A 127 7.69 21.03 21.47
CA ILE A 127 8.88 20.20 21.25
C ILE A 127 9.50 20.36 19.85
N GLY A 128 8.93 21.23 19.00
CA GLY A 128 9.38 21.41 17.62
C GLY A 128 9.18 20.19 16.72
N ALA A 129 8.14 19.40 16.98
CA ALA A 129 7.71 18.25 16.16
C ALA A 129 6.60 18.60 15.15
N ALA A 130 6.06 19.82 15.20
CA ALA A 130 5.10 20.35 14.24
C ALA A 130 5.52 21.75 13.79
N VAL A 131 5.04 22.15 12.61
CA VAL A 131 5.20 23.51 12.07
C VAL A 131 3.80 24.11 11.91
N THR A 132 3.64 25.40 12.19
CA THR A 132 2.43 26.14 11.80
C THR A 132 2.51 26.58 10.33
N GLU A 133 1.39 26.94 9.71
CA GLU A 133 1.36 27.30 8.27
C GLU A 133 2.26 28.49 7.91
N ASP A 134 2.62 29.31 8.90
CA ASP A 134 3.43 30.53 8.75
C ASP A 134 4.90 30.36 9.18
N GLU A 135 5.29 29.22 9.75
CA GLU A 135 6.62 29.01 10.33
C GLU A 135 7.58 28.26 9.40
N ASP A 136 8.86 28.62 9.49
CA ASP A 136 9.93 27.98 8.75
C ASP A 136 10.33 26.63 9.39
N ILE A 137 10.66 25.64 8.56
CA ILE A 137 11.17 24.31 8.92
C ILE A 137 12.40 24.42 9.84
N ASN A 138 13.07 25.56 9.83
CA ASN A 138 14.16 25.89 10.74
C ASN A 138 13.82 25.77 12.23
N HIS A 139 12.55 25.98 12.63
CA HIS A 139 12.10 25.84 14.03
C HIS A 139 11.92 24.40 14.49
N LEU A 140 11.95 23.43 13.57
CA LEU A 140 11.84 22.03 13.94
C LEU A 140 13.04 21.58 14.78
N SER A 141 12.77 20.69 15.73
CA SER A 141 13.79 20.00 16.49
C SER A 141 14.67 19.17 15.57
N ASN A 142 15.90 18.88 16.02
CA ASN A 142 16.81 18.04 15.25
C ASN A 142 16.23 16.64 15.03
N ASP A 143 15.50 16.08 16.00
CA ASP A 143 14.87 14.77 15.86
C ASP A 143 13.73 14.79 14.83
N MET A 144 12.94 15.87 14.76
CA MET A 144 11.94 16.02 13.69
C MET A 144 12.59 16.19 12.32
N LYS A 145 13.66 16.98 12.20
CA LYS A 145 14.45 17.11 10.95
C LYS A 145 15.02 15.76 10.51
N ASN A 146 15.58 14.99 11.44
CA ASN A 146 16.09 13.64 11.18
C ASN A 146 14.98 12.68 10.72
N PHE A 147 13.80 12.77 11.34
CA PHE A 147 12.63 11.99 10.93
C PHE A 147 12.14 12.34 9.53
N LEU A 148 12.08 13.62 9.18
CA LEU A 148 11.70 14.08 7.84
C LEU A 148 12.69 13.58 6.78
N GLU A 149 13.99 13.71 7.02
CA GLU A 149 15.03 13.19 6.12
C GLU A 149 14.90 11.67 5.97
N TYR A 150 14.75 10.94 7.07
CA TYR A 150 14.55 9.49 7.05
C TYR A 150 13.31 9.08 6.24
N THR A 151 12.19 9.80 6.45
CA THR A 151 10.94 9.58 5.73
C THR A 151 11.13 9.83 4.23
N TYR A 152 11.79 10.92 3.86
CA TYR A 152 12.09 11.23 2.47
C TYR A 152 12.90 10.12 1.80
N GLN A 153 13.94 9.62 2.47
CA GLN A 153 14.78 8.53 1.96
C GLN A 153 13.99 7.23 1.77
N ILE A 154 13.12 6.86 2.70
CA ILE A 154 12.25 5.68 2.57
C ILE A 154 11.30 5.83 1.39
N VAL A 155 10.55 6.94 1.36
CA VAL A 155 9.54 7.19 0.32
C VAL A 155 10.20 7.19 -1.05
N ARG A 156 11.35 7.84 -1.20
CA ARG A 156 12.12 7.85 -2.44
C ARG A 156 12.52 6.44 -2.88
N LYS A 157 13.13 5.64 -2.00
CA LYS A 157 13.55 4.27 -2.33
C LYS A 157 12.37 3.37 -2.68
N SER A 158 11.25 3.52 -1.99
CA SER A 158 10.03 2.77 -2.27
C SER A 158 9.41 3.17 -3.61
N LEU A 159 9.41 4.47 -3.93
CA LEU A 159 8.96 4.98 -5.22
C LEU A 159 9.84 4.47 -6.36
N GLU A 160 11.17 4.54 -6.22
CA GLU A 160 12.13 4.00 -7.20
C GLU A 160 11.87 2.50 -7.47
N ARG A 161 11.67 1.71 -6.41
CA ARG A 161 11.34 0.29 -6.51
C ARG A 161 10.00 0.05 -7.21
N TYR A 162 8.99 0.85 -6.88
CA TYR A 162 7.67 0.76 -7.50
C TYR A 162 7.75 1.08 -9.00
N LEU A 163 8.42 2.16 -9.39
CA LEU A 163 8.62 2.54 -10.79
C LEU A 163 9.34 1.45 -11.57
N TYR A 164 10.37 0.84 -10.99
CA TYR A 164 11.07 -0.29 -11.59
C TYR A 164 10.15 -1.49 -11.84
N GLN A 165 9.30 -1.84 -10.88
CA GLN A 165 8.33 -2.94 -11.02
C GLN A 165 7.26 -2.64 -12.10
N VAL A 166 6.80 -1.39 -12.19
CA VAL A 166 5.85 -0.96 -13.23
C VAL A 166 6.50 -1.11 -14.61
N GLN A 167 7.72 -0.59 -14.79
CA GLN A 167 8.44 -0.68 -16.06
C GLN A 167 8.73 -2.14 -16.48
N GLN A 168 9.07 -3.02 -15.54
CA GLN A 168 9.22 -4.44 -15.83
C GLN A 168 7.90 -5.07 -16.30
N ARG A 169 6.78 -4.79 -15.61
CA ARG A 169 5.46 -5.31 -15.98
C ARG A 169 5.04 -4.83 -17.38
N GLU A 170 5.31 -3.58 -17.71
CA GLU A 170 5.04 -3.04 -19.05
C GLU A 170 5.90 -3.71 -20.12
N SER A 171 7.18 -3.94 -19.84
CA SER A 171 8.09 -4.63 -20.77
C SER A 171 7.62 -6.06 -21.06
N LEU A 172 7.22 -6.80 -20.01
CA LEU A 172 6.67 -8.16 -20.14
C LEU A 172 5.37 -8.17 -20.94
N LYS A 173 4.45 -7.22 -20.68
CA LYS A 173 3.20 -7.09 -21.46
C LYS A 173 3.48 -6.85 -22.94
N GLN A 174 4.41 -5.97 -23.28
CA GLN A 174 4.79 -5.72 -24.68
C GLN A 174 5.40 -6.95 -25.35
N GLU A 175 6.17 -7.76 -24.62
CA GLU A 175 6.73 -9.01 -25.13
C GLU A 175 5.63 -10.07 -25.35
N GLU A 176 4.70 -10.22 -24.42
CA GLU A 176 3.54 -11.09 -24.55
C GLU A 176 2.65 -10.68 -25.74
N GLU A 177 2.38 -9.39 -25.91
CA GLU A 177 1.62 -8.86 -27.05
C GLU A 177 2.32 -9.17 -28.39
N LYS A 178 3.64 -8.97 -28.49
CA LYS A 178 4.42 -9.33 -29.68
C LYS A 178 4.37 -10.83 -29.97
N LEU A 179 4.47 -11.68 -28.95
CA LEU A 179 4.36 -13.14 -29.11
C LEU A 179 2.96 -13.55 -29.58
N GLN A 180 1.91 -12.92 -29.06
CA GLN A 180 0.53 -13.13 -29.52
C GLN A 180 0.34 -12.71 -30.98
N GLU A 181 0.91 -11.58 -31.41
CA GLU A 181 0.86 -11.15 -32.81
C GLU A 181 1.59 -12.11 -33.76
N ILE A 182 2.77 -12.60 -33.37
CA ILE A 182 3.53 -13.59 -34.14
C ILE A 182 2.72 -14.88 -34.30
N ASN A 183 2.11 -15.36 -33.21
CA ASN A 183 1.27 -16.56 -33.25
C ASN A 183 0.02 -16.37 -34.12
N LYS A 184 -0.62 -15.21 -34.08
CA LYS A 184 -1.74 -14.87 -34.98
C LYS A 184 -1.31 -14.86 -36.45
N LYS A 185 -0.16 -14.26 -36.77
CA LYS A 185 0.38 -14.24 -38.15
C LYS A 185 0.71 -15.65 -38.66
N LYS A 186 1.34 -16.49 -37.85
CA LYS A 186 1.62 -17.90 -38.21
C LYS A 186 0.34 -18.67 -38.52
N HIS A 187 -0.70 -18.54 -37.69
CA HIS A 187 -1.99 -19.18 -37.97
C HIS A 187 -2.65 -18.64 -39.25
N GLN A 188 -2.54 -17.34 -39.52
CA GLN A 188 -3.08 -16.74 -40.75
C GLN A 188 -2.30 -17.19 -42.01
N ASP A 189 -0.99 -17.36 -41.91
CA ASP A 189 -0.14 -17.89 -42.98
C ASP A 189 -0.38 -19.38 -43.22
N GLU A 190 -0.72 -20.17 -42.20
CA GLU A 190 -1.17 -21.57 -42.37
C GLU A 190 -2.53 -21.63 -43.08
N LEU A 191 -3.45 -20.72 -42.76
CA LEU A 191 -4.77 -20.60 -43.40
C LEU A 191 -4.69 -20.10 -44.87
N THR A 192 -3.66 -19.34 -45.24
CA THR A 192 -3.52 -18.72 -46.59
C THR A 192 -2.44 -19.37 -47.46
N GLY A 193 -1.43 -20.01 -46.86
CA GLY A 193 -0.33 -20.71 -47.53
C GLY A 193 -0.76 -22.00 -48.24
N GLY A 194 -1.85 -22.63 -47.79
CA GLY A 194 -2.48 -23.76 -48.49
C GLY A 194 -3.11 -23.38 -49.84
N THR A 195 -3.41 -22.10 -50.07
CA THR A 195 -4.09 -21.63 -51.28
C THR A 195 -3.11 -21.31 -52.41
N LYS A 196 -1.92 -20.77 -52.09
CA LYS A 196 -0.88 -20.43 -53.08
C LYS A 196 -0.22 -21.66 -53.71
N LEU A 197 0.01 -22.73 -52.95
CA LEU A 197 0.54 -23.98 -53.52
C LEU A 197 -0.52 -24.69 -54.40
N ARG A 198 -1.81 -24.58 -54.04
CA ARG A 198 -2.91 -25.13 -54.85
C ARG A 198 -3.19 -24.35 -56.13
N SER A 199 -2.91 -23.05 -56.20
CA SER A 199 -3.04 -22.26 -57.45
C SER A 199 -1.88 -22.54 -58.40
N ILE A 200 -0.63 -22.62 -57.90
CA ILE A 200 0.55 -22.92 -58.74
C ILE A 200 0.47 -24.34 -59.34
N LEU A 201 -0.04 -25.33 -58.60
CA LEU A 201 -0.27 -26.69 -59.12
C LEU A 201 -1.47 -26.80 -60.10
N ARG A 202 -2.36 -25.80 -60.16
CA ARG A 202 -3.48 -25.77 -61.11
C ARG A 202 -3.07 -25.21 -62.47
N ASP A 203 -2.13 -24.27 -62.49
CA ASP A 203 -1.69 -23.60 -63.72
C ASP A 203 -0.71 -24.45 -64.55
N THR A 204 -0.05 -25.45 -63.97
CA THR A 204 0.82 -26.38 -64.71
C THR A 204 0.06 -27.50 -65.42
N LYS A 205 -1.25 -27.65 -65.20
CA LYS A 205 -2.06 -28.73 -65.81
C LYS A 205 -2.77 -28.33 -67.10
N THR A 206 -2.77 -27.04 -67.47
CA THR A 206 -3.47 -26.54 -68.66
C THR A 206 -2.57 -26.17 -69.83
N ASN A 207 -1.24 -26.23 -69.72
CA ASN A 207 -0.33 -25.82 -70.80
C ASN A 207 0.56 -26.94 -71.37
N SER A 208 0.12 -28.20 -71.28
CA SER A 208 0.69 -29.33 -72.02
C SER A 208 -0.11 -29.60 -73.29
N LYS A 209 0.00 -28.74 -74.31
CA LYS A 209 -0.36 -29.09 -75.69
C LYS A 209 0.27 -28.12 -76.68
N LYS A 210 1.47 -28.48 -77.14
CA LYS A 210 1.93 -28.53 -78.55
C LYS A 210 3.46 -28.43 -78.58
N LEU A 211 4.11 -29.60 -78.57
CA LEU A 211 5.44 -29.76 -79.16
C LEU A 211 5.23 -29.80 -80.69
N PRO A 212 5.94 -28.99 -81.49
CA PRO A 212 5.96 -29.17 -82.94
C PRO A 212 6.78 -30.41 -83.28
N MET A 213 6.20 -31.29 -84.09
CA MET A 213 6.91 -32.35 -84.82
C MET A 213 7.93 -31.68 -85.74
N ILE A 214 9.21 -32.02 -85.56
CA ILE A 214 10.27 -31.73 -86.52
C ILE A 214 10.40 -32.99 -87.38
N ASP A 215 9.87 -32.93 -88.60
CA ASP A 215 10.13 -33.94 -89.63
C ASP A 215 11.56 -33.79 -90.15
N GLY A 216 12.27 -34.90 -90.18
CA GLY A 216 13.64 -35.00 -90.67
C GLY A 216 13.73 -34.87 -92.19
N LEU A 217 14.68 -34.04 -92.64
CA LEU A 217 15.25 -34.10 -93.97
C LEU A 217 16.51 -34.97 -93.92
N TYR A 218 16.48 -36.08 -94.64
CA TYR A 218 17.68 -36.84 -95.03
C TYR A 218 18.30 -36.16 -96.26
N GLU A 219 19.63 -36.01 -96.22
CA GLU A 219 20.48 -35.77 -97.39
C GLU A 219 20.47 -37.01 -98.31
N ILE A 220 20.25 -36.82 -99.62
CA ILE A 220 21.19 -36.97 -100.76
C ILE A 220 20.45 -36.50 -102.03
#